data_AF-A0A9E2I4T5-F1
#
_entry.id   AF-A0A9E2I4T5-F1
#
_cell.length_a   1.000
_cell.length_b   1.000
_cell.length_c   1.000
_cell.angle_alpha   90.00
_cell.angle_beta   90.00
_cell.angle_gamma   90.00
#
_symmetry.space_group_name_H-M   'P 1'
#
loop_
_entity.id
_entity.type
_entity.pdbx_description
1 polymer ?
#
loop_
_entity_poly.entity_id
_entity_poly.type
_entity_poly.pdbx_seq_one_letter_code
_entity_poly.pdbx_strand_id
1 'polypeptide(L)' 'MESEIYLDLLKLVIVVLLVLANGFFVVAEFALISVRRTRIAELVTQGNQAANSVQKAIDDPDSVIAATQLGIT' A
#
# COMPACT_ATOMS: atom_id res chain seq x y z
N MET A 1 4.63 -33.63 18.88
CA MET A 1 5.92 -32.92 18.68
C MET A 1 6.06 -32.45 17.24
N GLU A 2 5.96 -33.33 16.22
CA GLU A 2 5.99 -32.88 14.81
C GLU A 2 4.81 -31.95 14.45
N SER A 3 3.60 -32.27 14.91
CA SER A 3 2.41 -31.44 14.70
C SER A 3 2.52 -30.03 15.30
N GLU A 4 3.20 -29.87 16.43
CA GLU A 4 3.49 -28.55 17.04
C GLU A 4 4.40 -27.72 16.12
N ILE A 5 5.43 -28.35 15.53
CA ILE A 5 6.37 -27.68 14.62
C ILE A 5 5.65 -27.18 13.35
N TYR A 6 4.75 -27.97 12.77
CA TYR A 6 3.97 -27.52 11.60
C TYR A 6 3.05 -26.33 11.93
N LEU A 7 2.42 -26.33 13.11
CA LEU A 7 1.59 -25.22 13.57
C LEU A 7 2.43 -23.96 13.83
N ASP A 8 3.61 -24.10 14.43
CA ASP A 8 4.51 -22.97 14.67
C ASP A 8 5.08 -22.38 13.38
N LEU A 9 5.42 -23.23 12.40
CA LEU A 9 5.83 -22.78 11.07
C LEU A 9 4.69 -22.02 10.36
N LEU A 10 3.46 -22.53 10.45
CA LEU A 10 2.28 -21.85 9.90
C LEU A 10 2.06 -20.49 10.56
N LYS A 11 2.14 -20.41 11.90
CA LYS A 11 2.05 -19.13 12.64
C LYS A 11 3.13 -18.16 12.18
N LEU A 12 4.38 -18.62 12.01
CA LEU A 12 5.48 -17.77 11.55
C LEU A 12 5.22 -17.22 10.14
N VAL A 13 4.75 -18.06 9.22
CA VAL A 13 4.36 -17.64 7.87
C VAL A 13 3.26 -16.58 7.92
N ILE A 14 2.23 -16.80 8.76
CA ILE A 14 1.16 -15.83 8.95
C ILE A 14 1.71 -14.50 9.49
N VAL A 15 2.58 -14.54 10.50
CA VAL A 15 3.22 -13.33 11.05
C VAL A 15 4.02 -12.58 9.99
N VAL A 16 4.82 -13.28 9.18
CA VAL A 16 5.58 -12.66 8.08
C VAL A 16 4.64 -12.01 7.08
N LEU A 17 3.56 -12.68 6.69
CA LEU A 17 2.57 -12.13 5.77
C LEU A 17 1.88 -10.88 6.35
N LEU A 18 1.54 -10.89 7.64
CA LEU A 18 0.95 -9.73 8.32
C LEU A 18 1.92 -8.55 8.39
N VAL A 19 3.21 -8.80 8.68
CA VAL A 19 4.25 -7.77 8.68
C VAL A 19 4.43 -7.17 7.28
N LEU A 20 4.46 -8.01 6.24
CA LEU A 20 4.56 -7.54 4.85
C LEU A 20 3.32 -6.75 4.43
N ALA A 21 2.12 -7.18 4.84
CA ALA A 21 0.89 -6.44 4.58
C ALA A 21 0.92 -5.05 5.22
N ASN A 22 1.32 -4.95 6.50
CA ASN A 22 1.50 -3.67 7.18
C ASN A 22 2.54 -2.78 6.46
N GLY A 23 3.69 -3.35 6.12
CA GLY A 23 4.72 -2.64 5.37
C GLY A 23 4.25 -2.12 4.01
N PHE A 24 3.41 -2.90 3.30
CA PHE A 24 2.81 -2.49 2.03
C PHE A 24 1.94 -1.25 2.19
N PHE A 25 1.05 -1.20 3.18
CA PHE A 25 0.18 -0.04 3.42
C PHE A 25 0.98 1.22 3.77
N VAL A 26 1.98 1.07 4.64
CA VAL A 26 2.88 2.17 5.01
C VAL A 26 3.61 2.72 3.78
N VAL A 27 4.23 1.87 2.97
CA VAL A 27 4.96 2.32 1.77
C VAL A 27 4.02 2.97 0.75
N ALA A 28 2.79 2.46 0.59
CA ALA A 28 1.80 3.05 -0.32
C ALA A 28 1.41 4.48 0.10
N GLU A 29 1.17 4.70 1.40
CA GLU A 29 0.86 6.02 1.95
C GLU A 29 2.02 7.01 1.74
N PHE A 30 3.25 6.61 2.11
CA PHE A 30 4.44 7.45 1.90
C PHE A 30 4.75 7.71 0.41
N ALA A 31 4.50 6.73 -0.46
CA ALA A 31 4.65 6.91 -1.91
C ALA A 31 3.67 7.96 -2.45
N LEU A 32 2.42 7.95 -2.00
CA LEU A 32 1.42 8.94 -2.38
C LEU A 32 1.77 10.34 -1.88
N ILE A 33 2.24 10.46 -0.64
CA ILE A 33 2.64 11.74 -0.04
C ILE A 33 3.91 12.32 -0.72
N SER A 34 4.84 11.47 -1.14
CA SER A 34 6.13 11.91 -1.71
C SER A 34 6.05 12.29 -3.19
N VAL A 35 4.98 11.92 -3.90
CA VAL A 35 4.89 12.11 -5.34
C VAL A 35 4.63 13.58 -5.73
N ARG A 36 5.25 14.04 -6.82
CA ARG A 36 5.06 15.42 -7.31
C ARG A 36 3.82 15.50 -8.18
N ARG A 37 2.83 16.31 -7.78
CA ARG A 37 1.59 16.56 -8.52
C ARG A 37 1.83 16.94 -9.99
N THR A 38 2.79 17.83 -10.25
CA THR A 38 3.14 18.27 -11.62
C THR A 38 3.59 17.12 -12.50
N ARG A 39 4.39 16.19 -11.95
CA ARG A 39 4.87 15.02 -12.69
C ARG A 39 3.74 14.04 -13.02
N ILE A 40 2.79 13.87 -12.12
CA ILE A 40 1.61 13.03 -12.38
C ILE A 40 0.72 13.67 -13.44
N ALA A 41 0.48 14.98 -13.37
CA ALA A 41 -0.26 15.70 -14.40
C ALA A 41 0.39 15.58 -15.79
N GLU A 42 1.73 15.67 -15.88
CA GLU A 42 2.46 15.41 -17.14
C GLU A 42 2.25 13.98 -17.66
N LEU A 43 2.25 12.97 -16.79
CA LEU A 43 2.05 11.58 -17.20
C LEU A 43 0.60 11.32 -17.62
N VAL A 44 -0.36 11.99 -16.99
CA VAL A 44 -1.78 11.97 -17.40
C VAL A 44 -1.94 12.55 -18.80
N THR A 45 -1.32 13.70 -19.09
CA THR A 45 -1.39 14.30 -20.43
C THR A 45 -0.69 13.46 -21.49
N GLN A 46 0.31 12.66 -21.10
CA GLN A 46 0.96 11.66 -21.96
C GLN A 46 0.12 10.37 -22.16
N GLY A 47 -1.08 10.29 -21.57
CA GLY A 47 -1.99 9.15 -21.73
C GLY A 47 -1.70 7.96 -20.81
N ASN A 48 -0.92 8.14 -19.75
CA ASN A 48 -0.62 7.05 -18.81
C ASN A 48 -1.85 6.73 -17.94
N GLN A 49 -2.43 5.54 -18.13
CA GLN A 49 -3.61 5.10 -17.40
C GLN A 49 -3.37 4.96 -15.88
N ALA A 50 -2.17 4.53 -15.47
CA ALA A 50 -1.83 4.44 -14.05
C ALA A 50 -1.72 5.84 -13.41
N ALA A 51 -1.20 6.82 -14.15
CA ALA A 51 -1.12 8.20 -13.69
C ALA A 51 -2.52 8.81 -13.45
N ASN A 52 -3.55 8.39 -14.20
CA ASN A 52 -4.93 8.82 -13.93
C ASN A 52 -5.44 8.32 -12.57
N SER A 53 -5.15 7.08 -12.20
CA SER A 53 -5.51 6.54 -10.87
C SER A 53 -4.76 7.25 -9.76
N VAL A 54 -3.46 7.50 -9.96
CA VAL A 54 -2.63 8.24 -8.99
C VAL A 54 -3.10 9.69 -8.87
N GLN A 55 -3.45 10.36 -9.96
CA GLN A 55 -3.99 11.73 -9.94
C GLN A 55 -5.26 11.80 -9.09
N LYS A 56 -6.21 10.87 -9.28
CA LYS A 56 -7.42 10.78 -8.43
C LYS A 56 -7.09 10.57 -6.96
N ALA A 57 -6.14 9.69 -6.65
CA ALA A 57 -5.69 9.44 -5.28
C ALA A 57 -5.04 10.66 -4.63
N ILE A 58 -4.37 11.51 -5.41
CA ILE A 58 -3.75 12.74 -4.93
C ILE A 58 -4.77 13.89 -4.78
N ASP A 59 -5.84 13.87 -5.58
CA ASP A 59 -6.92 14.87 -5.53
C ASP A 59 -7.88 14.64 -4.36
N ASP A 60 -8.05 13.38 -3.93
CA ASP A 60 -8.78 12.98 -2.71
C ASP A 60 -7.90 12.10 -1.81
N PRO A 61 -6.89 12.69 -1.12
CA PRO A 61 -5.95 11.93 -0.32
C PRO A 61 -6.59 11.35 0.94
N ASP A 62 -7.61 11.99 1.51
CA ASP A 62 -8.26 11.57 2.75
C ASP A 62 -8.90 10.18 2.61
N SER A 63 -9.53 9.92 1.46
CA SER A 63 -10.10 8.60 1.13
C SER A 63 -9.06 7.50 1.08
N VAL A 64 -7.88 7.79 0.51
CA VAL A 64 -6.79 6.81 0.38
C VAL A 64 -6.07 6.61 1.71
N ILE A 65 -5.82 7.69 2.46
CA ILE A 65 -5.20 7.66 3.78
C ILE A 65 -6.09 6.89 4.76
N ALA A 66 -7.41 7.11 4.74
CA ALA A 66 -8.33 6.36 5.60
C ALA A 66 -8.28 4.84 5.31
N ALA A 67 -8.19 4.45 4.03
CA ALA A 67 -8.09 3.05 3.65
C ALA A 67 -6.74 2.42 4.06
N THR A 68 -5.62 3.14 3.92
CA THR A 68 -4.32 2.64 4.38
C THR A 68 -4.25 2.58 5.90
N GLN A 69 -4.83 3.54 6.59
CA GLN A 69 -4.82 3.59 8.06
C GLN A 69 -5.64 2.44 8.66
N LEU A 70 -6.78 2.06 8.06
CA LEU A 70 -7.51 0.83 8.44
C LEU A 70 -6.68 -0.45 8.20
N GLY A 71 -5.71 -0.43 7.30
CA GLY A 71 -4.76 -1.53 7.09
C GLY A 71 -3.57 -1.54 8.05
N ILE A 72 -3.27 -0.41 8.69
CA ILE A 72 -2.17 -0.24 9.66
C ILE A 72 -2.64 -0.51 11.09
N THR A 73 -3.85 -0.05 11.46
CA THR A 73 -4.48 -0.26 12.79
C THR A 73 -5.31 -1.54 12.85
#